data_AF-L5JWR2-F1
#
_entry.id   AF-L5JWR2-F1
#
_cell.length_a   1.000
_cell.length_b   1.000
_cell.length_c   1.000
_cell.angle_alpha   90.00
_cell.angle_beta   90.00
_cell.angle_gamma   90.00
#
_symmetry.space_group_name_H-M   'P 1'
#
loop_
_entity.id
_entity.type
_entity.pdbx_description
1 polymer ?
#
loop_
_entity_poly.entity_id
_entity_poly.type
_entity_poly.pdbx_seq_one_letter_code
_entity_poly.pdbx_strand_id
1 'polypeptide(L)'
;MVFINHPLIFIKLLIPHICLTMKINTLAQTQLISDEDIFNKVPLGHYKEDFSGPKPKVVLKQFQIDLDNVEREIVSWNEQFELPYEYLKPSCIENSIAR
;
A
#
# COMPACT_ATOMS: atom_id res chain seq x y z
N MET A 1 -31.52 -4.31 9.42
CA MET A 1 -30.26 -4.61 8.72
C MET A 1 -30.26 -3.93 7.35
N VAL A 2 -30.08 -2.60 7.31
CA VAL A 2 -29.86 -1.83 6.07
C VAL A 2 -29.09 -0.56 6.46
N PHE A 3 -27.76 -0.60 6.48
CA PHE A 3 -26.95 0.63 6.64
C PHE A 3 -25.70 0.67 5.75
N ILE A 4 -25.48 -0.33 4.90
CA ILE A 4 -24.23 -0.46 4.13
C ILE A 4 -24.35 0.15 2.70
N ASN A 5 -25.54 0.56 2.26
CA ASN A 5 -25.79 0.99 0.87
C ASN A 5 -25.91 2.51 0.66
N HIS A 6 -25.39 3.36 1.57
CA HIS A 6 -25.48 4.82 1.39
C HIS A 6 -24.09 5.45 1.16
N PRO A 7 -23.76 5.95 -0.07
CA PRO A 7 -22.45 6.51 -0.38
C PRO A 7 -22.07 7.71 0.51
N LEU A 8 -23.07 8.47 0.98
CA LEU A 8 -22.84 9.59 1.90
C LEU A 8 -22.34 9.20 3.29
N ILE A 9 -22.69 8.03 3.83
CA ILE A 9 -22.21 7.57 5.15
C ILE A 9 -20.74 7.12 5.03
N PHE A 10 -20.42 6.43 3.93
CA PHE A 10 -19.07 5.98 3.61
C PHE A 10 -18.12 7.18 3.50
N ILE A 11 -18.52 8.22 2.75
CA ILE A 11 -17.69 9.43 2.58
C ILE A 11 -17.59 10.25 3.87
N LYS A 12 -18.70 10.47 4.59
CA LYS A 12 -18.71 11.39 5.74
C LYS A 12 -18.08 10.82 7.01
N LEU A 13 -18.13 9.51 7.20
CA LEU A 13 -17.73 8.89 8.46
C LEU A 13 -16.59 7.90 8.26
N LEU A 14 -16.68 7.06 7.24
CA LEU A 14 -15.74 5.96 7.07
C LEU A 14 -14.40 6.41 6.48
N ILE A 15 -14.40 7.25 5.42
CA ILE A 15 -13.18 7.81 4.84
C ILE A 15 -12.33 8.55 5.90
N PRO A 16 -12.84 9.55 6.64
CA PRO A 16 -12.04 10.26 7.63
C PRO A 16 -11.56 9.35 8.78
N HIS A 17 -12.37 8.37 9.20
CA HIS A 17 -11.97 7.42 10.24
C HIS A 17 -10.82 6.52 9.78
N ILE A 18 -10.90 5.97 8.56
CA ILE A 18 -9.83 5.17 7.95
C ILE A 18 -8.57 6.01 7.80
N CYS A 19 -8.68 7.23 7.28
CA CYS A 19 -7.51 8.12 7.14
C CYS A 19 -6.86 8.44 8.50
N LEU A 20 -7.64 8.67 9.55
CA LEU A 20 -7.13 8.97 10.89
C LEU A 20 -6.41 7.77 11.52
N THR A 21 -7.03 6.58 11.51
CA THR A 21 -6.39 5.38 12.06
C THR A 21 -5.11 5.03 11.30
N MET A 22 -5.09 5.25 9.98
CA MET A 22 -3.90 5.05 9.16
C MET A 22 -2.81 6.08 9.45
N LYS A 23 -3.16 7.37 9.62
CA LYS A 23 -2.22 8.43 10.03
C LYS A 23 -1.51 8.06 11.33
N ILE A 24 -2.25 7.57 12.32
CA ILE A 24 -1.71 7.12 13.61
C ILE A 24 -0.76 5.94 13.42
N ASN A 25 -1.16 4.90 12.67
CA ASN A 25 -0.32 3.72 12.41
C ASN A 25 1.00 4.09 11.72
N THR A 26 0.96 5.10 10.87
CA THR A 26 2.16 5.59 10.14
C THR A 26 3.13 6.25 11.05
N LEU A 27 2.63 7.19 11.86
CA LEU A 27 3.47 7.91 12.79
C LEU A 27 4.08 6.92 13.78
N ALA A 28 3.29 5.96 14.28
CA ALA A 28 3.78 4.87 15.11
C ALA A 28 4.87 4.05 14.40
N GLN A 29 4.67 3.63 13.14
CA GLN A 29 5.68 2.87 12.40
C GLN A 29 6.98 3.67 12.18
N THR A 30 6.88 4.94 11.80
CA THR A 30 8.05 5.81 11.52
C THR A 30 8.78 6.33 12.76
N GLN A 31 8.12 6.35 13.93
CA GLN A 31 8.69 6.96 15.14
C GLN A 31 9.00 5.93 16.23
N LEU A 32 8.30 4.80 16.24
CA LEU A 32 8.39 3.79 17.31
C LEU A 32 8.94 2.45 16.84
N ILE A 33 8.82 2.12 15.55
CA ILE A 33 9.17 0.79 15.00
C ILE A 33 10.35 0.85 14.04
N SER A 34 10.59 1.98 13.36
CA SER A 34 11.68 2.08 12.39
C SER A 34 13.06 2.23 13.04
N ASP A 35 13.54 1.16 13.66
CA ASP A 35 14.99 0.99 13.88
C ASP A 35 15.64 0.50 12.57
N GLU A 36 16.60 1.30 12.10
CA GLU A 36 17.73 1.05 11.16
C GLU A 36 17.57 0.24 9.86
N ASP A 37 16.44 -0.37 9.55
CA ASP A 37 16.33 -1.33 8.43
C ASP A 37 15.77 -0.73 7.12
N ILE A 38 15.88 0.59 6.95
CA ILE A 38 15.46 1.33 5.75
C ILE A 38 16.12 0.75 4.48
N PHE A 39 17.32 0.18 4.62
CA PHE A 39 18.08 -0.43 3.51
C PHE A 39 17.67 -1.86 3.16
N ASN A 40 16.89 -2.55 4.01
CA ASN A 40 16.49 -3.95 3.77
C ASN A 40 15.04 -4.13 3.36
N LYS A 41 14.25 -3.05 3.30
CA LYS A 41 12.87 -3.11 2.83
C LYS A 41 12.80 -3.60 1.40
N VAL A 42 12.10 -4.71 1.20
CA VAL A 42 11.81 -5.26 -0.13
C VAL A 42 10.37 -4.88 -0.48
N PRO A 43 10.14 -4.09 -1.53
CA PRO A 43 8.78 -3.68 -1.89
C PRO A 43 7.94 -4.86 -2.34
N LEU A 44 6.63 -4.72 -2.24
CA LEU A 44 5.65 -5.74 -2.65
C LEU A 44 5.94 -6.22 -4.08
N GLY A 45 5.86 -7.53 -4.30
CA GLY A 45 6.14 -8.13 -5.61
C GLY A 45 7.63 -8.16 -5.99
N HIS A 46 8.54 -7.74 -5.10
CA HIS A 46 9.98 -7.93 -5.28
C HIS A 46 10.49 -9.01 -4.34
N TYR A 47 11.38 -9.86 -4.84
CA TYR A 47 11.93 -10.96 -4.07
C TYR A 47 13.45 -10.98 -4.26
N LYS A 48 14.19 -11.14 -3.15
CA LYS A 48 15.64 -11.39 -3.18
C LYS A 48 15.95 -12.81 -3.70
N GLU A 49 14.98 -13.71 -3.60
CA GLU A 49 15.06 -15.12 -3.96
C GLU A 49 14.61 -15.36 -5.41
N ASP A 50 15.24 -16.32 -6.07
CA ASP A 50 14.92 -16.70 -7.45
C ASP A 50 13.85 -17.80 -7.49
N PHE A 51 12.81 -17.60 -8.30
CA PHE A 51 11.83 -18.65 -8.57
C PHE A 51 12.35 -19.63 -9.62
N SER A 52 12.27 -20.94 -9.32
CA SER A 52 12.66 -21.99 -10.27
C SER A 52 11.63 -22.15 -11.39
N GLY A 53 12.11 -22.17 -12.64
CA GLY A 53 11.31 -22.39 -13.84
C GLY A 53 10.75 -21.11 -14.49
N PRO A 54 10.36 -21.19 -15.77
CA PRO A 54 9.95 -20.00 -16.54
C PRO A 54 8.56 -19.48 -16.18
N LYS A 55 7.63 -20.37 -15.77
CA LYS A 55 6.23 -19.99 -15.49
C LYS A 55 6.10 -19.02 -14.31
N PRO A 56 6.69 -19.27 -13.13
CA PRO A 56 6.61 -18.32 -12.00
C PRO A 56 7.21 -16.95 -12.34
N LYS A 57 8.29 -16.90 -13.12
CA LYS A 57 8.92 -15.65 -13.55
C LYS A 57 8.00 -14.81 -14.45
N VAL A 58 7.24 -15.43 -15.33
CA VAL A 58 6.24 -14.73 -16.16
C VAL A 58 5.11 -14.17 -15.31
N VAL A 59 4.57 -14.97 -14.38
CA VAL A 59 3.51 -14.52 -13.47
C VAL A 59 3.99 -13.38 -12.59
N LEU A 60 5.22 -13.46 -12.06
CA LEU A 60 5.81 -12.40 -11.24
C LEU A 60 5.95 -11.09 -12.03
N LYS A 61 6.43 -11.16 -13.27
CA LYS A 61 6.53 -9.98 -14.14
C LYS A 61 5.16 -9.34 -14.41
N GLN A 62 4.14 -10.16 -14.67
CA GLN A 62 2.79 -9.63 -14.86
C GLN A 62 2.28 -8.97 -13.59
N PHE A 63 2.49 -9.60 -12.43
CA PHE A 63 2.10 -9.02 -11.14
C PHE A 63 2.79 -7.68 -10.88
N GLN A 64 4.09 -7.56 -11.17
CA GLN A 64 4.83 -6.30 -11.05
C GLN A 64 4.27 -5.20 -11.98
N ILE A 65 3.94 -5.54 -13.23
CA ILE A 65 3.28 -4.62 -14.16
C ILE A 65 1.93 -4.14 -13.62
N ASP A 66 1.14 -5.04 -13.04
CA ASP A 66 -0.16 -4.71 -12.48
C ASP A 66 -0.01 -3.78 -11.25
N LEU A 67 1.00 -4.00 -10.42
CA LEU A 67 1.34 -3.09 -9.31
C LEU A 67 1.73 -1.70 -9.81
N ASP A 68 2.56 -1.61 -10.85
CA ASP A 68 2.94 -0.32 -11.46
C ASP A 68 1.72 0.43 -12.02
N ASN A 69 0.75 -0.29 -12.58
CA ASN A 69 -0.49 0.30 -13.07
C ASN A 69 -1.32 0.88 -11.92
N VAL A 70 -1.53 0.10 -10.85
CA VAL A 70 -2.24 0.55 -9.64
C VAL A 70 -1.54 1.73 -9.00
N GLU A 71 -0.21 1.72 -8.92
CA GLU A 71 0.56 2.84 -8.38
C GLU A 71 0.33 4.12 -9.18
N ARG A 72 0.34 4.06 -10.51
CA ARG A 72 0.05 5.22 -11.36
C ARG A 72 -1.36 5.77 -11.15
N GLU A 73 -2.35 4.90 -10.97
CA GLU A 73 -3.72 5.31 -10.64
C GLU A 73 -3.79 6.00 -9.28
N ILE A 74 -3.14 5.46 -8.26
CA ILE A 74 -3.07 6.05 -6.91
C ILE A 74 -2.39 7.43 -6.97
N VAL A 75 -1.26 7.55 -7.67
CA VAL A 75 -0.55 8.84 -7.81
C VAL A 75 -1.44 9.88 -8.48
N SER A 76 -2.10 9.52 -9.58
CA SER A 76 -3.03 10.43 -10.27
C SER A 76 -4.24 10.81 -9.41
N TRP A 77 -4.73 9.89 -8.58
CA TRP A 77 -5.84 10.17 -7.66
C TRP A 77 -5.40 11.08 -6.51
N ASN A 78 -4.19 10.88 -5.98
CA ASN A 78 -3.61 11.66 -4.89
C ASN A 78 -3.42 13.14 -5.26
N GLU A 79 -3.23 13.48 -6.54
CA GLU A 79 -3.15 14.87 -7.02
C GLU A 79 -4.42 15.68 -6.73
N GLN A 80 -5.56 15.03 -6.49
CA GLN A 80 -6.85 15.68 -6.24
C GLN A 80 -7.04 16.09 -4.78
N PHE A 81 -6.14 15.70 -3.87
CA PHE A 81 -6.28 15.88 -2.42
C PHE A 81 -5.11 16.66 -1.82
N GLU A 82 -5.40 17.55 -0.88
CA GLU A 82 -4.37 18.30 -0.13
C GLU A 82 -3.45 17.38 0.71
N LEU A 83 -3.99 16.22 1.11
CA LEU A 83 -3.26 15.20 1.85
C LEU A 83 -3.28 13.90 1.04
N PRO A 84 -2.18 13.55 0.35
CA PRO A 84 -2.12 12.37 -0.49
C PRO A 84 -2.17 11.08 0.33
N TYR A 85 -2.81 10.05 -0.22
CA TYR A 85 -2.92 8.73 0.38
C TYR A 85 -1.84 7.79 -0.15
N GLU A 86 -0.71 7.72 0.55
CA GLU A 86 0.48 6.95 0.11
C GLU A 86 0.53 5.51 0.65
N TYR A 87 -0.39 5.11 1.52
CA TYR A 87 -0.27 3.87 2.29
C TYR A 87 -0.41 2.58 1.49
N LEU A 88 -1.31 2.57 0.50
CA LEU A 88 -1.50 1.43 -0.38
C LEU A 88 -0.73 1.57 -1.69
N LYS A 89 0.19 2.53 -1.75
CA LYS A 89 1.11 2.66 -2.87
C LYS A 89 2.04 1.45 -2.88
N PRO A 90 2.02 0.60 -3.91
CA PRO A 90 2.81 -0.63 -3.97
C PRO A 90 4.29 -0.46 -3.60
N SER A 91 4.93 0.62 -4.03
CA SER A 91 6.32 0.94 -3.69
C SER A 91 6.59 1.12 -2.20
N CYS A 92 5.57 1.51 -1.44
CA CYS A 92 5.66 1.79 -0.01
C CYS A 92 5.23 0.60 0.86
N ILE A 93 4.68 -0.46 0.25
CA ILE A 93 4.27 -1.68 0.93
C ILE A 93 5.45 -2.66 0.95
N GLU A 94 5.82 -3.12 2.13
CA GLU A 94 6.82 -4.18 2.29
C GLU A 94 6.22 -5.54 1.93
N ASN A 95 7.01 -6.39 1.27
CA ASN A 95 6.58 -7.72 0.84
C ASN A 95 6.35 -8.69 2.02
N SER A 96 6.91 -8.37 3.20
CA SER A 96 6.74 -9.10 4.45
C SER A 96 6.78 -8.15 5.64
N ILE A 97 6.34 -8.61 6.81
CA ILE A 97 6.54 -7.88 8.06
C ILE A 97 7.97 -8.17 8.54
N ALA A 98 8.90 -7.25 8.29
CA ALA A 98 10.22 -7.27 8.91
C ALA A 98 10.07 -7.04 10.42
N ARG A 99 10.82 -7.80 11.23
CA ARG A 99 10.65 -7.90 12.68
C ARG A 99 11.88 -7.39 13.41
#